data_AF-A0A920KZQ8-F1
#
_entry.id   AF-A0A920KZQ8-F1
#
_cell.length_a   1.000
_cell.length_b   1.000
_cell.length_c   1.000
_cell.angle_alpha   90.00
_cell.angle_beta   90.00
_cell.angle_gamma   90.00
#
_symmetry.space_group_name_H-M   'P 1'
#
loop_
_entity.id
_entity.type
_entity.pdbx_description
1 polymer ?
#
loop_
_entity_poly.entity_id
_entity_poly.type
_entity_poly.pdbx_seq_one_letter_code
_entity_poly.pdbx_strand_id
1 'polypeptide(L)'
;MAKYKLAFSSQEEKQNRPKGFDDFELRLGDTLRGERATLGKSVVEVQNELKIKAAYITAIENCDPLAFDTPGFVAGYVRSYARYLNLDPDEVFQKFCSESGFATVHGMSDKASSIKTDANPVLLPSENFIDGDELFNKSPSAILDNSSKTFDKIEPGAIGSLVALICVVCGLGYGGLTLFNQMQTVKIAPADATPIVLTEINSTITNEENIDGLEPNKITNDQLDRLYRPQALDVPVLTARDAPISTLDPSFSNNFDLDENLNLAEIAMSGPETDIAKQILSNGIEEKAIQVVQDLPPSVAVLVTENAWVQITAADGTVIYENIMLPGEEFVVPQLELPPKLRAGMSGYVYFSVDGELFGPVGSGTSVRKNVELSAANISTSLETPDISNKKLIAELISEGSFPSLRKFKLD
;
A
#
# COMPACT_ATOMS: atom_id res chain seq x y z
N MET A 1 -61.16 -6.98 -23.72
CA MET A 1 -59.99 -6.13 -24.05
C MET A 1 -60.14 -4.64 -23.66
N ALA A 2 -61.35 -4.10 -23.43
CA ALA A 2 -61.50 -2.66 -23.12
C ALA A 2 -61.06 -2.22 -21.70
N LYS A 3 -61.12 -3.11 -20.69
CA LYS A 3 -60.73 -2.78 -19.30
C LYS A 3 -59.21 -2.58 -19.11
N TYR A 4 -58.38 -3.23 -19.93
CA TYR A 4 -56.91 -3.06 -19.87
C TYR A 4 -56.42 -1.77 -20.53
N LYS A 5 -57.20 -1.17 -21.44
CA LYS A 5 -56.81 0.05 -22.16
C LYS A 5 -57.00 1.33 -21.34
N LEU A 6 -57.98 1.34 -20.43
CA LEU A 6 -58.26 2.48 -19.53
C LEU A 6 -57.23 2.62 -18.40
N ALA A 7 -56.68 1.51 -17.88
CA ALA A 7 -55.66 1.55 -16.84
C ALA A 7 -54.30 2.07 -17.36
N PHE A 8 -53.98 1.80 -18.64
CA PHE A 8 -52.75 2.26 -19.28
C PHE A 8 -52.76 3.77 -19.54
N SER A 9 -53.90 4.31 -20.00
CA SER A 9 -54.07 5.74 -20.27
C SER A 9 -53.97 6.62 -19.01
N SER A 10 -54.41 6.12 -17.85
CA SER A 10 -54.34 6.86 -16.59
C SER A 10 -52.91 6.95 -16.02
N GLN A 11 -52.02 6.02 -16.38
CA GLN A 11 -50.61 6.07 -15.99
C GLN A 11 -49.79 7.02 -16.88
N GLU A 12 -50.11 7.13 -18.18
CA GLU A 12 -49.47 8.10 -19.08
C GLU A 12 -49.81 9.56 -18.74
N GLU A 13 -51.06 9.87 -18.35
CA GLU A 13 -51.43 11.24 -17.94
C GLU A 13 -50.71 11.71 -16.67
N LYS A 14 -50.36 10.80 -15.74
CA LYS A 14 -49.55 11.16 -14.56
C LYS A 14 -48.11 11.50 -14.89
N GLN A 15 -47.56 11.02 -16.02
CA GLN A 15 -46.17 11.34 -16.41
C GLN A 15 -46.04 12.70 -17.11
N ASN A 16 -47.11 13.21 -17.71
CA ASN A 16 -47.08 14.43 -18.53
C ASN A 16 -47.53 15.71 -17.80
N ARG A 17 -47.81 15.64 -16.50
CA ARG A 17 -48.01 16.84 -15.66
C ARG A 17 -46.64 17.41 -15.24
N PRO A 18 -46.47 18.74 -15.17
CA PRO A 18 -45.28 19.31 -14.55
C PRO A 18 -45.20 18.79 -13.11
N LYS A 19 -44.10 18.12 -12.77
CA LYS A 19 -43.89 17.54 -11.44
C LYS A 19 -43.86 18.68 -10.42
N GLY A 20 -44.73 18.61 -9.43
CA GLY A 20 -44.72 19.52 -8.29
C GLY A 20 -43.59 19.19 -7.33
N PHE A 21 -43.40 20.02 -6.30
CA PHE A 21 -42.42 19.77 -5.24
C PHE A 21 -42.65 18.43 -4.52
N ASP A 22 -43.92 18.07 -4.30
CA ASP A 22 -44.32 16.84 -3.60
C ASP A 22 -44.28 15.58 -4.49
N ASP A 23 -44.01 15.71 -5.79
CA ASP A 23 -43.90 14.56 -6.71
C ASP A 23 -42.51 13.90 -6.67
N PHE A 24 -41.54 14.49 -5.96
CA PHE A 24 -40.20 13.95 -5.79
C PHE A 24 -40.10 13.14 -4.50
N GLU A 25 -39.67 11.89 -4.62
CA GLU A 25 -39.35 11.05 -3.47
C GLU A 25 -38.01 11.51 -2.87
N LEU A 26 -38.03 11.93 -1.60
CA LEU A 26 -36.84 12.37 -0.88
C LEU A 26 -35.96 11.16 -0.57
N ARG A 27 -34.80 11.09 -1.20
CA ARG A 27 -33.81 10.02 -0.95
C ARG A 27 -32.92 10.37 0.22
N LEU A 28 -32.26 9.36 0.79
CA LEU A 28 -31.26 9.57 1.83
C LEU A 28 -30.17 10.53 1.36
N GLY A 29 -29.73 10.36 0.11
CA GLY A 29 -28.71 11.19 -0.52
C GLY A 29 -29.05 12.69 -0.51
N ASP A 30 -30.30 13.02 -0.83
CA ASP A 30 -30.81 14.40 -0.82
C ASP A 30 -30.86 14.96 0.60
N THR A 31 -31.22 14.12 1.57
CA THR A 31 -31.25 14.49 3.00
C THR A 31 -29.84 14.83 3.49
N LEU A 32 -28.85 13.98 3.23
CA LEU A 32 -27.46 14.20 3.66
C LEU A 32 -26.85 15.44 3.00
N ARG A 33 -27.14 15.66 1.71
CA ARG A 33 -26.71 16.85 0.98
C ARG A 33 -27.36 18.12 1.53
N GLY A 34 -28.65 18.04 1.86
CA GLY A 34 -29.40 19.12 2.50
C GLY A 34 -28.78 19.53 3.83
N GLU A 35 -28.52 18.56 4.72
CA GLU A 35 -27.89 18.83 6.02
C GLU A 35 -26.44 19.33 5.90
N ARG A 36 -25.68 18.84 4.92
CA ARG A 36 -24.35 19.43 4.67
C ARG A 36 -24.46 20.88 4.19
N ALA A 37 -25.47 21.19 3.37
CA ALA A 37 -25.71 22.54 2.89
C ALA A 37 -26.22 23.48 4.00
N THR A 38 -26.97 22.98 4.99
CA THR A 38 -27.39 23.79 6.16
C THR A 38 -26.19 24.20 7.02
N LEU A 39 -25.17 23.34 7.09
CA LEU A 39 -23.88 23.67 7.71
C LEU A 39 -22.97 24.56 6.85
N GLY A 40 -23.32 24.80 5.58
CA GLY A 40 -22.53 25.59 4.64
C GLY A 40 -21.20 24.95 4.22
N LYS A 41 -21.06 23.63 4.38
CA LYS A 41 -19.79 22.92 4.17
C LYS A 41 -19.66 22.32 2.77
N SER A 42 -18.47 22.44 2.20
CA SER A 42 -18.14 21.75 0.94
C SER A 42 -17.72 20.30 1.19
N VAL A 43 -17.86 19.42 0.19
CA VAL A 43 -17.43 18.01 0.30
C VAL A 43 -15.92 17.89 0.60
N VAL A 44 -15.11 18.80 0.04
CA VAL A 44 -13.65 18.85 0.29
C VAL A 44 -13.34 19.23 1.74
N GLU A 45 -14.16 20.11 2.32
CA GLU A 45 -14.02 20.52 3.71
C GLU A 45 -14.40 19.38 4.67
N VAL A 46 -15.51 18.67 4.37
CA VAL A 46 -15.90 17.46 5.10
C VAL A 46 -14.80 16.39 5.04
N GLN A 47 -14.14 16.22 3.89
CA GLN A 47 -12.97 15.34 3.78
C GLN A 47 -11.86 15.74 4.77
N ASN A 48 -11.54 17.03 4.86
CA ASN A 48 -10.47 17.50 5.72
C ASN A 48 -10.77 17.29 7.21
N GLU A 49 -12.04 17.39 7.59
CA GLU A 49 -12.48 17.21 8.98
C GLU A 49 -12.63 15.73 9.37
N LEU A 50 -13.27 14.90 8.53
CA LEU A 50 -13.50 13.48 8.81
C LEU A 50 -12.36 12.56 8.40
N LYS A 51 -11.40 13.05 7.60
CA LYS A 51 -10.33 12.25 6.98
C LYS A 51 -10.86 11.10 6.11
N ILE A 52 -12.04 11.29 5.52
CA ILE A 52 -12.66 10.36 4.55
C ILE A 52 -12.54 11.00 3.17
N LYS A 53 -12.12 10.24 2.14
CA LYS A 53 -11.98 10.76 0.76
C LYS A 53 -13.30 11.40 0.28
N ALA A 54 -13.22 12.57 -0.35
CA ALA A 54 -14.37 13.30 -0.90
C ALA A 54 -15.17 12.49 -1.93
N ALA A 55 -14.48 11.59 -2.66
CA ALA A 55 -15.12 10.64 -3.56
C ALA A 55 -16.10 9.72 -2.82
N TYR A 56 -15.73 9.25 -1.61
CA TYR A 56 -16.60 8.40 -0.80
C TYR A 56 -17.76 9.18 -0.19
N ILE A 57 -17.57 10.43 0.23
CA ILE A 57 -18.68 11.27 0.71
C ILE A 57 -19.71 11.50 -0.41
N THR A 58 -19.22 11.80 -1.61
CA THR A 58 -20.06 11.91 -2.81
C THR A 58 -20.78 10.60 -3.13
N ALA A 59 -20.10 9.45 -2.97
CA ALA A 59 -20.70 8.14 -3.17
C ALA A 59 -21.82 7.83 -2.15
N ILE A 60 -21.62 8.21 -0.89
CA ILE A 60 -22.66 8.11 0.16
C ILE A 60 -23.87 8.98 -0.22
N GLU A 61 -23.64 10.24 -0.62
CA GLU A 61 -24.71 11.15 -1.06
C GLU A 61 -25.43 10.66 -2.33
N ASN A 62 -24.78 9.89 -3.19
CA ASN A 62 -25.41 9.32 -4.38
C ASN A 62 -25.96 7.90 -4.15
N CYS A 63 -25.82 7.36 -2.93
CA CYS A 63 -26.19 5.99 -2.57
C CYS A 63 -25.59 4.93 -3.49
N ASP A 64 -24.32 5.10 -3.90
CA ASP A 64 -23.59 4.15 -4.76
C ASP A 64 -22.59 3.31 -3.96
N PRO A 65 -22.87 2.01 -3.71
CA PRO A 65 -22.00 1.14 -2.92
C PRO A 65 -20.80 0.61 -3.71
N LEU A 66 -20.76 0.75 -5.04
CA LEU A 66 -19.69 0.23 -5.89
C LEU A 66 -18.49 1.16 -5.97
N ALA A 67 -18.68 2.44 -5.63
CA ALA A 67 -17.62 3.45 -5.64
C ALA A 67 -16.61 3.31 -4.48
N PHE A 68 -16.82 2.36 -3.56
CA PHE A 68 -15.92 2.14 -2.42
C PHE A 68 -14.90 1.04 -2.73
N ASP A 69 -13.61 1.34 -2.53
CA ASP A 69 -12.52 0.38 -2.76
C ASP A 69 -12.59 -0.82 -1.80
N THR A 70 -13.04 -0.61 -0.56
CA THR A 70 -13.13 -1.65 0.47
C THR A 70 -14.51 -1.67 1.13
N PRO A 71 -15.36 -2.67 0.83
CA PRO A 71 -16.76 -2.69 1.29
C PRO A 71 -16.89 -2.80 2.83
N GLY A 72 -15.89 -3.37 3.52
CA GLY A 72 -15.92 -3.50 4.98
C GLY A 72 -15.98 -2.17 5.74
N PHE A 73 -15.43 -1.09 5.18
CA PHE A 73 -15.36 0.20 5.87
C PHE A 73 -16.55 1.13 5.58
N VAL A 74 -17.40 0.79 4.61
CA VAL A 74 -18.56 1.61 4.19
C VAL A 74 -19.47 1.95 5.37
N ALA A 75 -19.74 0.95 6.21
CA ALA A 75 -20.58 1.11 7.39
C ALA A 75 -19.98 2.08 8.43
N GLY A 76 -18.65 2.20 8.50
CA GLY A 76 -17.97 3.17 9.35
C GLY A 76 -18.03 4.58 8.78
N TYR A 77 -17.85 4.71 7.46
CA TYR A 77 -17.90 6.00 6.77
C TYR A 77 -19.28 6.65 6.84
N VAL A 78 -20.34 5.89 6.54
CA VAL A 78 -21.73 6.38 6.61
C VAL A 78 -22.08 6.85 8.01
N ARG A 79 -21.78 6.06 9.06
CA ARG A 79 -22.06 6.44 10.46
C ARG A 79 -21.26 7.66 10.92
N SER A 80 -20.02 7.80 10.45
CA SER A 80 -19.17 8.94 10.83
C SER A 80 -19.64 10.22 10.17
N TYR A 81 -20.13 10.13 8.93
CA TYR A 81 -20.73 11.25 8.24
C TYR A 81 -22.09 11.65 8.84
N ALA A 82 -22.94 10.69 9.22
CA ALA A 82 -24.18 10.96 9.93
C ALA A 82 -23.95 11.69 11.27
N ARG A 83 -22.99 11.21 12.08
CA ARG A 83 -22.58 11.88 13.32
C ARG A 83 -22.10 13.30 13.09
N TYR A 84 -21.37 13.54 12.00
CA TYR A 84 -20.90 14.87 11.64
C TYR A 84 -22.05 15.84 11.31
N LEU A 85 -23.08 15.34 10.64
CA LEU A 85 -24.29 16.10 10.29
C LEU A 85 -25.30 16.18 11.44
N ASN A 86 -24.97 15.68 12.64
CA ASN A 86 -25.88 15.57 13.80
C ASN A 86 -27.15 14.75 13.53
N LEU A 87 -27.05 13.74 12.64
CA LEU A 87 -28.10 12.76 12.38
C LEU A 87 -27.84 11.47 13.15
N ASP A 88 -28.90 10.67 13.35
CA ASP A 88 -28.75 9.36 13.98
C ASP A 88 -27.96 8.40 13.06
N PRO A 89 -26.82 7.86 13.51
CA PRO A 89 -25.94 7.08 12.66
C PRO A 89 -26.53 5.75 12.23
N ASP A 90 -27.35 5.12 13.09
CA ASP A 90 -27.90 3.80 12.83
C ASP A 90 -29.10 3.89 11.87
N GLU A 91 -29.95 4.92 12.03
CA GLU A 91 -31.04 5.20 11.10
C GLU A 91 -30.53 5.53 9.68
N VAL A 92 -29.52 6.39 9.58
CA VAL A 92 -28.91 6.76 8.29
C VAL A 92 -28.28 5.55 7.62
N PHE A 93 -27.58 4.71 8.37
CA PHE A 93 -26.98 3.50 7.83
C PHE A 93 -28.03 2.48 7.37
N GLN A 94 -29.11 2.31 8.13
CA GLN A 94 -30.21 1.43 7.75
C GLN A 94 -30.88 1.90 6.45
N LYS A 95 -31.15 3.22 6.33
CA LYS A 95 -31.68 3.83 5.10
C LYS A 95 -30.73 3.62 3.92
N PHE A 96 -29.42 3.78 4.14
CA PHE A 96 -28.42 3.55 3.12
C PHE A 96 -28.45 2.11 2.63
N CYS A 97 -28.53 1.13 3.54
CA CYS A 97 -28.67 -0.28 3.18
C CYS A 97 -29.95 -0.58 2.40
N SER A 98 -31.09 0.03 2.77
CA SER A 98 -32.35 -0.18 2.05
C SER A 98 -32.37 0.45 0.64
N GLU A 99 -31.74 1.62 0.47
CA GLU A 99 -31.76 2.35 -0.81
C GLU A 99 -30.67 1.84 -1.77
N SER A 100 -29.47 1.58 -1.28
CA SER A 100 -28.33 1.11 -2.09
C SER A 100 -28.32 -0.40 -2.33
N GLY A 101 -29.08 -1.17 -1.54
CA GLY A 101 -29.00 -2.63 -1.52
C GLY A 101 -27.68 -3.17 -0.93
N PHE A 102 -26.90 -2.31 -0.25
CA PHE A 102 -25.63 -2.70 0.35
C PHE A 102 -25.83 -3.68 1.52
N ALA A 103 -25.28 -4.88 1.36
CA ALA A 103 -25.23 -5.90 2.41
C ALA A 103 -23.84 -5.97 3.02
N THR A 104 -23.74 -5.84 4.34
CA THR A 104 -22.47 -5.98 5.06
C THR A 104 -21.99 -7.43 4.99
N VAL A 105 -20.74 -7.63 4.59
CA VAL A 105 -20.08 -8.94 4.66
C VAL A 105 -19.98 -9.35 6.14
N HIS A 106 -20.30 -10.63 6.41
CA HIS A 106 -20.74 -11.24 7.68
C HIS A 106 -19.86 -11.07 8.97
N GLY A 107 -18.89 -10.16 9.01
CA GLY A 107 -18.03 -9.92 10.19
C GLY A 107 -18.40 -8.70 11.04
N MET A 108 -19.24 -7.78 10.53
CA MET A 108 -19.53 -6.47 11.16
C MET A 108 -21.04 -6.14 11.21
N SER A 109 -21.90 -7.12 10.95
CA SER A 109 -23.34 -6.98 11.16
C SER A 109 -23.63 -6.81 12.66
N ASP A 110 -24.72 -6.12 13.01
CA ASP A 110 -25.17 -5.97 14.41
C ASP A 110 -25.26 -7.31 15.15
N LYS A 111 -25.45 -8.43 14.42
CA LYS A 111 -25.43 -9.81 14.93
C LYS A 111 -24.05 -10.31 15.43
N ALA A 112 -22.96 -9.66 15.04
CA ALA A 112 -21.58 -9.97 15.45
C ALA A 112 -21.04 -9.00 16.52
N SER A 113 -21.79 -7.93 16.85
CA SER A 113 -21.45 -7.06 17.96
C SER A 113 -21.67 -7.82 19.28
N SER A 114 -20.69 -7.78 20.18
CA SER A 114 -20.85 -8.29 21.54
C SER A 114 -22.09 -7.64 22.15
N ILE A 115 -23.06 -8.47 22.55
CA ILE A 115 -24.26 -8.13 23.32
C ILE A 115 -24.07 -6.80 24.04
N LYS A 116 -24.69 -5.74 23.52
CA LYS A 116 -25.08 -4.60 24.36
C LYS A 116 -25.92 -5.24 25.44
N THR A 117 -25.47 -5.21 26.68
CA THR A 117 -26.30 -5.59 27.81
C THR A 117 -27.54 -4.72 27.73
N ASP A 118 -28.64 -5.30 27.24
CA ASP A 118 -29.94 -4.70 27.38
C ASP A 118 -30.09 -4.41 28.87
N ALA A 119 -30.08 -3.14 29.21
CA ALA A 119 -30.51 -2.68 30.51
C ALA A 119 -32.00 -3.04 30.56
N ASN A 120 -32.28 -4.26 31.02
CA ASN A 120 -33.59 -4.64 31.51
C ASN A 120 -34.05 -3.49 32.39
N PRO A 121 -35.15 -2.78 32.06
CA PRO A 121 -35.72 -1.85 33.02
C PRO A 121 -36.14 -2.71 34.20
N VAL A 122 -35.39 -2.56 35.29
CA VAL A 122 -35.74 -3.12 36.59
C VAL A 122 -37.19 -2.70 36.85
N LEU A 123 -38.02 -3.72 37.05
CA LEU A 123 -39.41 -3.62 37.48
C LEU A 123 -39.50 -2.65 38.67
N LEU A 124 -39.98 -1.43 38.42
CA LEU A 124 -40.52 -0.57 39.46
C LEU A 124 -42.05 -0.74 39.43
N PRO A 125 -42.68 -1.01 40.58
CA PRO A 125 -44.12 -1.20 40.66
C PRO A 125 -44.89 0.01 40.11
N SER A 126 -45.84 -0.29 39.24
CA SER A 126 -46.96 0.57 38.88
C SER A 126 -47.68 1.05 40.14
N GLU A 127 -47.79 2.36 40.34
CA GLU A 127 -49.01 3.10 40.73
C GLU A 127 -48.68 4.60 40.78
N ASN A 128 -49.11 5.32 39.72
CA ASN A 128 -49.61 6.70 39.71
C ASN A 128 -49.32 7.35 38.35
N PHE A 129 -50.37 7.45 37.54
CA PHE A 129 -50.46 8.37 36.42
C PHE A 129 -50.21 9.80 36.94
N ILE A 130 -49.25 10.51 36.36
CA ILE A 130 -49.06 11.94 36.56
C ILE A 130 -49.42 12.61 35.24
N ASP A 131 -50.50 13.39 35.27
CA ASP A 131 -50.98 14.22 34.17
C ASP A 131 -49.91 15.25 33.76
N GLY A 132 -49.73 15.42 32.44
CA GLY A 132 -48.67 16.24 31.82
C GLY A 132 -48.78 17.75 32.03
N ASP A 133 -49.78 18.23 32.77
CA ASP A 133 -50.09 19.65 32.89
C ASP A 133 -49.52 20.33 34.16
N GLU A 134 -48.91 19.59 35.08
CA GLU A 134 -48.27 20.18 36.29
C GLU A 134 -46.76 20.41 36.17
N LEU A 135 -46.11 19.87 35.13
CA LEU A 135 -44.66 19.96 34.94
C LEU A 135 -44.17 21.31 34.37
N PHE A 136 -45.07 22.17 33.89
CA PHE A 136 -44.74 23.48 33.33
C PHE A 136 -45.11 24.68 34.22
N ASN A 137 -45.71 24.46 35.40
CA ASN A 137 -46.25 25.53 36.25
C ASN A 137 -45.43 25.87 37.51
N LYS A 138 -44.19 25.39 37.65
CA LYS A 138 -43.28 25.89 38.70
C LYS A 138 -42.13 26.69 38.11
N SER A 139 -42.08 27.95 38.50
CA SER A 139 -41.07 28.94 38.16
C SER A 139 -39.66 28.53 38.65
N PRO A 140 -38.59 28.82 37.89
CA PRO A 140 -37.23 28.44 38.24
C PRO A 140 -36.60 29.52 39.12
N SER A 141 -36.99 29.60 40.39
CA SER A 141 -36.24 30.41 41.37
C SER A 141 -36.68 30.10 42.79
N ALA A 142 -36.23 28.98 43.37
CA ALA A 142 -36.18 28.83 44.81
C ALA A 142 -35.30 27.64 45.22
N ILE A 143 -34.44 27.88 46.21
CA ILE A 143 -33.69 26.93 47.04
C ILE A 143 -32.29 26.57 46.51
N LEU A 144 -31.38 27.53 46.72
CA LEU A 144 -30.05 27.24 47.22
C LEU A 144 -30.21 26.72 48.66
N ASP A 145 -29.74 25.50 48.92
CA ASP A 145 -29.43 25.06 50.27
C ASP A 145 -27.92 24.86 50.40
N ASN A 146 -27.33 25.64 51.31
CA ASN A 146 -25.90 25.75 51.56
C ASN A 146 -25.56 24.88 52.77
N SER A 147 -24.93 23.71 52.56
CA SER A 147 -23.98 23.02 53.45
C SER A 147 -23.92 21.50 53.22
N SER A 148 -23.62 21.05 51.99
CA SER A 148 -23.07 19.70 51.83
C SER A 148 -21.55 19.80 51.90
N LYS A 149 -20.99 19.16 52.93
CA LYS A 149 -19.55 19.06 53.17
C LYS A 149 -18.88 18.55 51.89
N THR A 150 -17.81 19.20 51.47
CA THR A 150 -17.08 18.96 50.20
C THR A 150 -16.53 17.54 50.00
N PHE A 151 -16.72 16.65 50.98
CA PHE A 151 -16.24 15.28 50.98
C PHE A 151 -17.30 14.22 50.64
N ASP A 152 -18.60 14.57 50.60
CA ASP A 152 -19.68 13.61 50.27
C ASP A 152 -19.83 13.36 48.76
N LYS A 153 -19.11 14.11 47.92
CA LYS A 153 -19.08 13.91 46.45
C LYS A 153 -17.91 13.03 45.98
N ILE A 154 -17.09 12.53 46.90
CA ILE A 154 -15.95 11.70 46.51
C ILE A 154 -16.40 10.24 46.49
N GLU A 155 -16.83 9.79 45.31
CA GLU A 155 -17.09 8.37 45.09
C GLU A 155 -15.77 7.59 45.22
N PRO A 156 -15.68 6.55 46.06
CA PRO A 156 -14.44 5.79 46.27
C PRO A 156 -13.90 5.14 44.99
N GLY A 157 -14.75 4.93 43.98
CA GLY A 157 -14.34 4.46 42.65
C GLY A 157 -13.49 5.47 41.86
N ALA A 158 -13.77 6.78 42.00
CA ALA A 158 -13.04 7.82 41.29
C ALA A 158 -11.62 8.01 41.85
N ILE A 159 -11.44 7.86 43.17
CA ILE A 159 -10.12 7.88 43.81
C ILE A 159 -9.27 6.69 43.35
N GLY A 160 -9.88 5.51 43.18
CA GLY A 160 -9.18 4.31 42.70
C GLY A 160 -8.58 4.51 41.31
N SER A 161 -9.34 5.10 40.38
CA SER A 161 -8.86 5.41 39.03
C SER A 161 -7.73 6.45 39.04
N LEU A 162 -7.81 7.46 39.91
CA LEU A 162 -6.76 8.48 40.05
C LEU A 162 -5.46 7.86 40.58
N VAL A 163 -5.54 6.99 41.59
CA VAL A 163 -4.38 6.29 42.15
C VAL A 163 -3.77 5.34 41.11
N ALA A 164 -4.59 4.61 40.36
CA ALA A 164 -4.10 3.74 39.29
C ALA A 164 -3.37 4.51 38.18
N LEU A 165 -3.90 5.67 37.77
CA LEU A 165 -3.25 6.56 36.80
C LEU A 165 -1.88 7.03 37.32
N ILE A 166 -1.82 7.47 38.58
CA ILE A 166 -0.57 7.93 39.20
C ILE A 166 0.45 6.78 39.27
N CYS A 167 0.04 5.57 39.65
CA CYS A 167 0.92 4.39 39.65
C CYS A 167 1.47 4.07 38.25
N VAL A 168 0.66 4.17 37.20
CA VAL A 168 1.10 3.94 35.81
C VAL A 168 2.08 5.01 35.37
N VAL A 169 1.79 6.29 35.64
CA VAL A 169 2.68 7.41 35.28
C VAL A 169 4.01 7.31 36.02
N CYS A 170 4.00 7.00 37.32
CA CYS A 170 5.21 6.78 38.10
C CYS A 170 6.00 5.56 37.62
N GLY A 171 5.32 4.47 37.27
CA GLY A 171 5.96 3.26 36.72
C GLY A 171 6.65 3.52 35.38
N LEU A 172 5.98 4.22 34.47
CA LEU A 172 6.54 4.63 33.18
C LEU A 172 7.70 5.61 33.35
N GLY A 173 7.55 6.60 34.24
CA GLY A 173 8.61 7.55 34.55
C GLY A 173 9.85 6.88 35.15
N TYR A 174 9.65 5.95 36.09
CA TYR A 174 10.73 5.16 36.67
C TYR A 174 11.39 4.26 35.62
N GLY A 175 10.60 3.59 34.77
CA GLY A 175 11.10 2.79 33.65
C GLY A 175 11.98 3.61 32.71
N GLY A 176 11.52 4.79 32.29
CA GLY A 176 12.29 5.70 31.43
C GLY A 176 13.61 6.15 32.08
N LEU A 177 13.59 6.49 33.38
CA LEU A 177 14.80 6.87 34.12
C LEU A 177 15.80 5.71 34.21
N THR A 178 15.33 4.48 34.45
CA THR A 178 16.20 3.29 34.53
C THR A 178 16.84 2.94 33.19
N LEU A 179 16.10 3.05 32.08
CA LEU A 179 16.61 2.86 30.73
C LEU A 179 17.67 3.91 30.37
N PHE A 180 17.43 5.17 30.71
CA PHE A 180 18.40 6.24 30.46
C PHE A 180 19.72 6.01 31.20
N ASN A 181 19.65 5.59 32.47
CA ASN A 181 20.84 5.24 33.26
C ASN A 181 21.57 4.00 32.70
N GLN A 182 20.85 3.04 32.11
CA GLN A 182 21.45 1.87 31.46
C GLN A 182 22.12 2.20 30.12
N MET A 183 21.57 3.14 29.34
CA MET A 183 22.17 3.55 28.06
C MET A 183 23.48 4.31 28.23
N GLN A 184 23.65 5.03 29.34
CA GLN A 184 24.92 5.70 29.65
C GLN A 184 26.03 4.76 30.14
N THR A 185 25.71 3.51 30.46
CA THR A 185 26.74 2.53 30.80
C THR A 185 27.32 1.92 29.52
N VAL A 186 28.34 2.57 28.97
CA VAL A 186 29.16 2.03 27.87
C VAL A 186 29.83 0.76 28.37
N LYS A 187 29.23 -0.40 28.09
CA LYS A 187 29.89 -1.69 28.24
C LYS A 187 30.89 -1.81 27.10
N ILE A 188 32.12 -1.37 27.35
CA ILE A 188 33.25 -1.69 26.50
C ILE A 188 33.39 -3.21 26.56
N ALA A 189 32.94 -3.91 25.53
CA ALA A 189 33.32 -5.29 25.34
C ALA A 189 34.84 -5.29 25.11
N PRO A 190 35.66 -5.93 25.97
CA PRO A 190 37.05 -6.10 25.65
C PRO A 190 37.11 -6.82 24.31
N ALA A 191 37.74 -6.19 23.31
CA ALA A 191 37.94 -6.82 22.02
C ALA A 191 38.81 -8.06 22.23
N ASP A 192 38.31 -9.22 21.83
CA ASP A 192 39.06 -10.48 21.77
C ASP A 192 40.14 -10.38 20.68
N ALA A 193 41.22 -9.64 20.98
CA ALA A 193 42.49 -9.81 20.30
C ALA A 193 43.37 -10.69 21.18
N THR A 194 43.10 -11.99 21.18
CA THR A 194 44.00 -12.98 21.82
C THR A 194 45.22 -13.20 20.92
N PRO A 195 46.46 -12.95 21.37
CA PRO A 195 47.62 -13.35 20.61
C PRO A 195 47.67 -14.87 20.50
N ILE A 196 47.89 -15.36 19.27
CA ILE A 196 48.11 -16.77 18.95
C ILE A 196 49.23 -17.32 19.84
N VAL A 197 48.90 -18.31 20.67
CA VAL A 197 49.86 -19.18 21.34
C VAL A 197 49.56 -20.61 20.89
N LEU A 198 50.45 -21.14 20.05
CA LEU A 198 50.45 -22.53 19.63
C LEU A 198 51.07 -23.37 20.74
N THR A 199 50.28 -24.26 21.34
CA THR A 199 50.79 -25.50 21.94
C THR A 199 49.69 -26.55 21.92
N GLU A 200 49.97 -27.65 21.21
CA GLU A 200 49.24 -28.92 21.23
C GLU A 200 49.36 -29.58 22.62
N ILE A 201 48.41 -30.46 22.97
CA ILE A 201 48.63 -31.86 23.43
C ILE A 201 47.34 -32.42 24.05
N ASN A 202 46.97 -33.61 23.55
CA ASN A 202 45.93 -34.56 23.97
C ASN A 202 45.83 -34.85 25.48
N SER A 203 44.64 -35.29 25.94
CA SER A 203 44.45 -36.66 26.47
C SER A 203 43.00 -36.98 26.88
N THR A 204 42.60 -38.19 26.48
CA THR A 204 41.36 -38.94 26.72
C THR A 204 41.18 -39.39 28.18
N ILE A 205 39.96 -39.91 28.51
CA ILE A 205 39.56 -40.96 29.51
C ILE A 205 38.36 -40.42 30.35
N THR A 206 37.09 -40.74 30.04
CA THR A 206 36.26 -41.96 30.27
C THR A 206 35.80 -42.24 31.71
N ASN A 207 34.57 -42.78 31.80
CA ASN A 207 33.86 -43.49 32.89
C ASN A 207 32.79 -42.64 33.59
N GLU A 208 31.48 -42.91 33.53
CA GLU A 208 30.61 -44.11 33.68
C GLU A 208 29.86 -44.10 35.02
N GLU A 209 28.63 -44.63 34.94
CA GLU A 209 27.66 -45.02 36.00
C GLU A 209 26.69 -43.97 36.57
N ASN A 210 25.48 -44.29 37.03
CA ASN A 210 24.34 -45.18 36.67
C ASN A 210 23.25 -44.90 37.75
N ILE A 211 21.98 -45.25 37.46
CA ILE A 211 20.88 -45.61 38.39
C ILE A 211 19.97 -44.51 39.00
N ASP A 212 18.76 -44.42 38.38
CA ASP A 212 17.40 -44.52 38.92
C ASP A 212 16.85 -43.57 40.02
N GLY A 213 15.62 -43.07 39.80
CA GLY A 213 14.84 -42.31 40.79
C GLY A 213 13.73 -41.43 40.21
N LEU A 214 12.53 -42.00 40.06
CA LEU A 214 11.27 -41.27 39.85
C LEU A 214 10.89 -40.46 41.09
N GLU A 215 10.66 -39.14 40.97
CA GLU A 215 9.92 -38.24 41.91
C GLU A 215 9.66 -36.86 41.21
N PRO A 216 8.70 -36.02 41.69
CA PRO A 216 7.84 -35.20 40.84
C PRO A 216 8.43 -33.85 40.40
N ASN A 217 7.89 -33.38 39.28
CA ASN A 217 8.30 -32.23 38.47
C ASN A 217 8.49 -30.93 39.26
N LYS A 218 9.73 -30.64 39.68
CA LYS A 218 10.17 -29.34 40.16
C LYS A 218 10.96 -28.68 39.04
N ILE A 219 10.43 -27.56 38.52
CA ILE A 219 11.04 -26.80 37.42
C ILE A 219 12.44 -26.37 37.85
N THR A 220 13.47 -26.92 37.21
CA THR A 220 14.88 -26.57 37.46
C THR A 220 15.34 -25.52 36.45
N ASN A 221 16.37 -24.74 36.81
CA ASN A 221 16.95 -23.68 35.96
C ASN A 221 17.36 -24.20 34.57
N ASP A 222 17.62 -25.50 34.41
CA ASP A 222 17.93 -26.14 33.13
C ASP A 222 16.76 -26.10 32.13
N GLN A 223 15.52 -26.02 32.60
CA GLN A 223 14.33 -25.84 31.73
C GLN A 223 14.20 -24.39 31.24
N LEU A 224 14.60 -23.41 32.06
CA LEU A 224 14.63 -22.00 31.65
C LEU A 224 15.77 -21.73 30.66
N ASP A 225 16.91 -22.42 30.82
CA ASP A 225 18.05 -22.31 29.92
C ASP A 225 17.72 -22.88 28.52
N ARG A 226 16.82 -23.88 28.43
CA ARG A 226 16.29 -24.38 27.15
C ARG A 226 15.36 -23.40 26.43
N LEU A 227 14.64 -22.55 27.17
CA LEU A 227 13.81 -21.49 26.60
C LEU A 227 14.65 -20.34 26.01
N TYR A 228 15.87 -20.13 26.54
CA TYR A 228 16.78 -19.09 26.08
C TYR A 228 17.86 -19.59 25.10
N ARG A 229 17.95 -20.90 24.85
CA ARG A 229 18.87 -21.45 23.86
C ARG A 229 18.38 -21.11 22.45
N PRO A 230 19.22 -20.57 21.56
CA PRO A 230 18.83 -20.38 20.16
C PRO A 230 18.44 -21.74 19.58
N GLN A 231 17.25 -21.81 18.97
CA GLN A 231 16.82 -23.01 18.26
C GLN A 231 17.86 -23.32 17.18
N ALA A 232 18.36 -24.56 17.16
CA ALA A 232 19.23 -25.00 16.08
C ALA A 232 18.45 -24.84 14.77
N LEU A 233 19.07 -24.14 13.81
CA LEU A 233 18.50 -23.91 12.50
C LEU A 233 18.35 -25.27 11.79
N ASP A 234 17.12 -25.73 11.61
CA ASP A 234 16.83 -26.90 10.79
C ASP A 234 17.21 -26.56 9.34
N VAL A 235 18.43 -26.96 8.97
CA VAL A 235 18.90 -26.90 7.59
C VAL A 235 18.09 -27.90 6.78
N PRO A 236 17.53 -27.49 5.63
CA PRO A 236 16.73 -28.38 4.81
C PRO A 236 17.59 -29.58 4.37
N VAL A 237 17.07 -30.78 4.58
CA VAL A 237 17.67 -32.00 4.06
C VAL A 237 17.58 -31.94 2.54
N LEU A 238 18.72 -31.68 1.88
CA LEU A 238 18.79 -31.66 0.42
C LEU A 238 18.69 -33.09 -0.11
N THR A 239 17.48 -33.51 -0.45
CA THR A 239 17.27 -34.65 -1.34
C THR A 239 17.52 -34.19 -2.76
N ALA A 240 18.42 -34.86 -3.49
CA ALA A 240 18.65 -34.59 -4.90
C ALA A 240 17.31 -34.69 -5.65
N ARG A 241 16.90 -33.60 -6.31
CA ARG A 241 15.63 -33.54 -7.04
C ARG A 241 15.68 -34.36 -8.33
N ASP A 242 16.89 -34.54 -8.86
CA ASP A 242 17.14 -35.18 -10.15
C ASP A 242 17.91 -36.48 -9.96
N ALA A 243 17.63 -37.46 -10.82
CA ALA A 243 18.38 -38.70 -10.92
C ALA A 243 19.83 -38.44 -11.39
N PRO A 244 20.78 -39.38 -11.18
CA PRO A 244 22.13 -39.24 -11.68
C PRO A 244 22.13 -38.92 -13.17
N ILE A 245 23.05 -38.07 -13.64
CA ILE A 245 23.18 -37.73 -15.07
C ILE A 245 23.32 -38.97 -15.98
N SER A 246 23.74 -40.12 -15.44
CA SER A 246 23.80 -41.38 -16.19
C SER A 246 22.44 -41.95 -16.59
N THR A 247 21.33 -41.43 -16.07
CA THR A 247 19.97 -41.85 -16.46
C THR A 247 19.39 -41.03 -17.60
N LEU A 248 20.12 -40.04 -18.14
CA LEU A 248 19.69 -39.26 -19.29
C LEU A 248 19.94 -40.05 -20.58
N ASP A 249 18.88 -40.23 -21.36
CA ASP A 249 18.96 -40.82 -22.70
C ASP A 249 19.33 -39.70 -23.71
N PRO A 250 20.50 -39.77 -24.37
CA PRO A 250 20.94 -38.76 -25.33
C PRO A 250 20.05 -38.72 -26.60
N SER A 251 19.22 -39.74 -26.83
CA SER A 251 18.28 -39.79 -27.95
C SER A 251 16.90 -39.19 -27.62
N PHE A 252 16.66 -38.76 -26.38
CA PHE A 252 15.37 -38.21 -25.97
C PHE A 252 15.05 -36.87 -26.65
N SER A 253 16.08 -36.08 -26.98
CA SER A 253 15.92 -34.95 -27.88
C SER A 253 16.40 -35.39 -29.28
N ASN A 254 15.46 -35.50 -30.22
CA ASN A 254 15.71 -35.65 -31.66
C ASN A 254 16.53 -34.50 -32.29
N ASN A 255 17.31 -33.75 -31.50
CA ASN A 255 18.20 -32.69 -31.96
C ASN A 255 19.57 -33.22 -32.42
N PHE A 256 19.85 -34.51 -32.21
CA PHE A 256 21.07 -35.17 -32.68
C PHE A 256 20.70 -36.29 -33.68
N ASP A 257 20.28 -35.88 -34.88
CA ASP A 257 20.26 -36.80 -36.04
C ASP A 257 21.72 -37.13 -36.40
N LEU A 258 22.17 -38.31 -36.01
CA LEU A 258 23.49 -38.85 -36.34
C LEU A 258 23.46 -39.84 -37.52
N ASP A 259 22.46 -39.76 -38.40
CA ASP A 259 22.38 -40.68 -39.54
C ASP A 259 22.14 -39.98 -40.90
N GLU A 260 23.03 -40.34 -41.82
CA GLU A 260 22.93 -40.36 -43.28
C GLU A 260 23.18 -39.08 -44.12
N ASN A 261 24.46 -38.80 -44.38
CA ASN A 261 25.11 -39.02 -45.71
C ASN A 261 26.44 -38.25 -45.82
N LEU A 262 27.51 -38.78 -45.21
CA LEU A 262 28.87 -38.36 -45.56
C LEU A 262 29.42 -39.32 -46.62
N ASN A 263 29.21 -38.96 -47.89
CA ASN A 263 29.89 -39.59 -49.03
C ASN A 263 31.39 -39.24 -48.95
N LEU A 264 32.15 -40.08 -48.25
CA LEU A 264 33.58 -39.89 -47.97
C LEU A 264 34.49 -40.18 -49.19
N ALA A 265 33.93 -40.40 -50.38
CA ALA A 265 34.68 -40.76 -51.58
C ALA A 265 34.98 -39.57 -52.52
N GLU A 266 34.36 -38.40 -52.35
CA GLU A 266 34.49 -37.28 -53.31
C GLU A 266 35.46 -36.17 -52.86
N ILE A 267 35.98 -36.26 -51.63
CA ILE A 267 36.92 -35.26 -51.08
C ILE A 267 38.39 -35.56 -51.45
N ALA A 268 38.67 -36.72 -52.06
CA ALA A 268 40.05 -37.13 -52.32
C ALA A 268 40.72 -36.44 -53.52
N MET A 269 40.01 -35.66 -54.36
CA MET A 269 40.60 -35.12 -55.59
C MET A 269 40.01 -33.78 -56.04
N SER A 270 40.40 -32.67 -55.42
CA SER A 270 40.79 -31.42 -56.13
C SER A 270 40.89 -30.20 -55.21
N GLY A 271 42.07 -29.56 -55.20
CA GLY A 271 42.23 -28.14 -54.84
C GLY A 271 42.75 -27.88 -53.41
N PRO A 272 43.61 -26.85 -53.23
CA PRO A 272 44.19 -26.54 -51.93
C PRO A 272 43.09 -26.08 -50.97
N GLU A 273 43.17 -26.55 -49.72
CA GLU A 273 42.24 -26.32 -48.61
C GLU A 273 41.91 -24.83 -48.33
N THR A 274 42.64 -23.91 -48.96
CA THR A 274 42.46 -22.46 -48.84
C THR A 274 41.23 -21.90 -49.57
N ASP A 275 40.68 -22.59 -50.58
CA ASP A 275 39.54 -22.07 -51.36
C ASP A 275 38.19 -22.39 -50.71
N ILE A 276 38.07 -23.51 -50.02
CA ILE A 276 36.83 -23.88 -49.30
C ILE A 276 36.61 -22.94 -48.11
N ALA A 277 37.70 -22.60 -47.39
CA ALA A 277 37.65 -21.63 -46.29
C ALA A 277 37.27 -20.21 -46.77
N LYS A 278 37.70 -19.80 -47.97
CA LYS A 278 37.32 -18.52 -48.58
C LYS A 278 35.87 -18.52 -49.08
N GLN A 279 35.38 -19.66 -49.59
CA GLN A 279 34.03 -19.78 -50.11
C GLN A 279 32.97 -19.78 -48.99
N ILE A 280 33.31 -20.31 -47.80
CA ILE A 280 32.50 -20.21 -46.58
C ILE A 280 32.51 -18.77 -46.04
N LEU A 281 33.65 -18.06 -46.10
CA LEU A 281 33.75 -16.66 -45.67
C LEU A 281 33.04 -15.66 -46.62
N SER A 282 32.89 -16.02 -47.91
CA SER A 282 32.23 -15.17 -48.91
C SER A 282 30.71 -15.29 -48.93
N ASN A 283 30.17 -16.39 -48.41
CA ASN A 283 28.74 -16.50 -48.15
C ASN A 283 28.46 -15.77 -46.85
N GLY A 284 28.27 -14.45 -46.95
CA GLY A 284 27.88 -13.54 -45.87
C GLY A 284 26.52 -13.88 -45.28
N ILE A 285 26.43 -15.06 -44.67
CA ILE A 285 25.40 -15.39 -43.69
C ILE A 285 25.93 -14.76 -42.42
N GLU A 286 25.48 -13.54 -42.14
CA GLU A 286 25.55 -12.98 -40.80
C GLU A 286 24.73 -13.91 -39.89
N GLU A 287 25.38 -14.96 -39.39
CA GLU A 287 24.83 -15.81 -38.35
C GLU A 287 24.69 -14.93 -37.12
N LYS A 288 23.45 -14.48 -36.88
CA LYS A 288 23.07 -13.77 -35.67
C LYS A 288 23.47 -14.66 -34.49
N ALA A 289 24.51 -14.25 -33.77
CA ALA A 289 25.05 -14.99 -32.64
C ALA A 289 23.92 -15.34 -31.67
N ILE A 290 23.79 -16.63 -31.34
CA ILE A 290 22.75 -17.13 -30.45
C ILE A 290 23.03 -16.57 -29.05
N GLN A 291 22.23 -15.59 -28.64
CA GLN A 291 22.35 -14.94 -27.34
C GLN A 291 21.52 -15.70 -26.30
N VAL A 292 22.18 -16.22 -25.27
CA VAL A 292 21.56 -17.05 -24.20
C VAL A 292 21.00 -16.20 -23.05
N VAL A 293 21.22 -14.87 -23.10
CA VAL A 293 20.77 -13.93 -22.07
C VAL A 293 19.77 -12.96 -22.71
N GLN A 294 18.58 -12.84 -22.11
CA GLN A 294 17.62 -11.80 -22.51
C GLN A 294 18.30 -10.42 -22.38
N ASP A 295 18.23 -9.60 -23.42
CA ASP A 295 18.68 -8.22 -23.34
C ASP A 295 17.93 -7.51 -22.20
N LEU A 296 18.69 -6.89 -21.30
CA LEU A 296 18.11 -6.12 -20.21
C LEU A 296 17.30 -4.96 -20.82
N PRO A 297 16.06 -4.72 -20.37
CA PRO A 297 15.29 -3.62 -20.91
C PRO A 297 16.00 -2.29 -20.64
N PRO A 298 15.94 -1.35 -21.60
CA PRO A 298 16.64 -0.08 -21.54
C PRO A 298 16.23 0.72 -20.30
N SER A 299 17.20 1.34 -19.62
CA SER A 299 16.95 2.13 -18.42
C SER A 299 16.49 3.53 -18.81
N VAL A 300 15.34 3.94 -18.32
CA VAL A 300 14.77 5.29 -18.55
C VAL A 300 14.87 6.10 -17.26
N ALA A 301 15.40 7.31 -17.36
CA ALA A 301 15.41 8.27 -16.26
C ALA A 301 14.82 9.62 -16.68
N VAL A 302 14.21 10.31 -15.72
CA VAL A 302 13.64 11.65 -15.88
C VAL A 302 14.57 12.66 -15.22
N LEU A 303 14.84 13.76 -15.94
CA LEU A 303 15.74 14.82 -15.53
C LEU A 303 15.10 16.17 -15.75
N VAL A 304 15.54 17.16 -14.99
CA VAL A 304 14.95 18.49 -15.02
C VAL A 304 16.02 19.57 -15.02
N THR A 305 15.89 20.57 -15.89
CA THR A 305 16.81 21.73 -15.97
C THR A 305 16.41 22.90 -15.09
N GLU A 306 15.13 23.02 -14.77
CA GLU A 306 14.51 24.10 -13.97
C GLU A 306 13.31 23.52 -13.23
N ASN A 307 12.95 24.04 -12.06
CA ASN A 307 11.89 23.50 -11.21
C ASN A 307 10.63 23.07 -11.99
N ALA A 308 10.32 21.77 -11.99
CA ALA A 308 9.19 21.21 -12.74
C ALA A 308 8.41 20.22 -11.88
N TRP A 309 7.09 20.32 -11.88
CA TRP A 309 6.24 19.34 -11.19
C TRP A 309 6.11 18.09 -12.04
N VAL A 310 6.52 16.94 -11.51
CA VAL A 310 6.55 15.66 -12.23
C VAL A 310 5.76 14.62 -11.46
N GLN A 311 4.81 13.98 -12.14
CA GLN A 311 4.04 12.85 -11.64
C GLN A 311 4.19 11.67 -12.61
N ILE A 312 4.61 10.53 -12.11
CA ILE A 312 4.76 9.27 -12.85
C ILE A 312 3.75 8.28 -12.30
N THR A 313 2.89 7.78 -13.16
CA THR A 313 1.81 6.84 -12.81
C THR A 313 2.02 5.53 -13.55
N ALA A 314 1.98 4.41 -12.86
CA ALA A 314 1.98 3.08 -13.46
C ALA A 314 0.70 2.85 -14.31
N ALA A 315 0.70 1.79 -15.12
CA ALA A 315 -0.42 1.48 -16.01
C ALA A 315 -1.73 1.15 -15.25
N ASP A 316 -1.61 0.68 -14.00
CA ASP A 316 -2.71 0.40 -13.07
C ASP A 316 -3.31 1.66 -12.41
N GLY A 317 -2.70 2.83 -12.60
CA GLY A 317 -3.10 4.09 -11.96
C GLY A 317 -2.37 4.39 -10.65
N THR A 318 -1.47 3.53 -10.19
CA THR A 318 -0.66 3.76 -8.99
C THR A 318 0.37 4.86 -9.25
N VAL A 319 0.44 5.85 -8.37
CA VAL A 319 1.45 6.92 -8.47
C VAL A 319 2.80 6.39 -7.96
N ILE A 320 3.77 6.28 -8.86
CA ILE A 320 5.14 5.82 -8.58
C ILE A 320 5.96 6.96 -7.98
N TYR A 321 5.79 8.16 -8.54
CA TYR A 321 6.52 9.34 -8.14
C TYR A 321 5.64 10.57 -8.33
N GLU A 322 5.63 11.47 -7.35
CA GLU A 322 4.98 12.77 -7.46
C GLU A 322 5.74 13.77 -6.60
N ASN A 323 6.44 14.70 -7.25
CA ASN A 323 7.12 15.80 -6.56
C ASN A 323 7.42 16.95 -7.54
N ILE A 324 7.83 18.10 -6.99
CA ILE A 324 8.50 19.15 -7.74
C ILE A 324 9.98 18.77 -7.83
N MET A 325 10.43 18.37 -9.01
CA MET A 325 11.82 18.07 -9.27
C MET A 325 12.62 19.37 -9.39
N LEU A 326 13.73 19.43 -8.65
CA LEU A 326 14.67 20.54 -8.67
C LEU A 326 15.72 20.36 -9.78
N PRO A 327 16.33 21.44 -10.29
CA PRO A 327 17.48 21.31 -11.18
C PRO A 327 18.59 20.52 -10.49
N GLY A 328 19.19 19.57 -11.18
CA GLY A 328 20.19 18.67 -10.58
C GLY A 328 19.62 17.34 -10.07
N GLU A 329 18.29 17.18 -10.02
CA GLU A 329 17.66 15.93 -9.59
C GLU A 329 17.34 15.01 -10.76
N GLU A 330 17.47 13.71 -10.50
CA GLU A 330 17.16 12.64 -11.44
C GLU A 330 16.23 11.62 -10.77
N PHE A 331 15.26 11.12 -11.53
CA PHE A 331 14.45 9.99 -11.12
C PHE A 331 14.57 8.83 -12.13
N VAL A 332 15.17 7.73 -11.71
CA VAL A 332 15.25 6.50 -12.52
C VAL A 332 13.92 5.77 -12.43
N VAL A 333 13.30 5.52 -13.57
CA VAL A 333 11.99 4.86 -13.66
C VAL A 333 12.17 3.36 -13.39
N PRO A 334 11.40 2.75 -12.47
CA PRO A 334 11.46 1.32 -12.24
C PRO A 334 11.00 0.55 -13.47
N GLN A 335 11.65 -0.57 -13.76
CA GLN A 335 11.29 -1.45 -14.87
C GLN A 335 10.01 -2.22 -14.53
N LEU A 336 8.89 -1.78 -15.10
CA LEU A 336 7.57 -2.41 -14.95
C LEU A 336 7.23 -3.20 -16.22
N GLU A 337 6.31 -4.17 -16.08
CA GLU A 337 5.80 -4.95 -17.22
C GLU A 337 5.09 -4.07 -18.27
N LEU A 338 4.37 -3.05 -17.80
CA LEU A 338 3.70 -2.06 -18.63
C LEU A 338 4.35 -0.68 -18.44
N PRO A 339 4.53 0.09 -19.53
CA PRO A 339 5.23 1.36 -19.46
C PRO A 339 4.41 2.41 -18.66
N PRO A 340 5.02 3.07 -17.66
CA PRO A 340 4.35 4.09 -16.90
C PRO A 340 4.11 5.36 -17.72
N LYS A 341 3.17 6.19 -17.27
CA LYS A 341 2.81 7.46 -17.90
C LYS A 341 3.31 8.62 -17.05
N LEU A 342 3.89 9.62 -17.71
CA LEU A 342 4.33 10.87 -17.14
C LEU A 342 3.27 11.96 -17.33
N ARG A 343 3.10 12.76 -16.29
CA ARG A 343 2.49 14.08 -16.31
C ARG A 343 3.50 15.09 -15.76
N ALA A 344 3.86 16.07 -16.58
CA ALA A 344 4.81 17.11 -16.20
C ALA A 344 4.19 18.51 -16.36
N GLY A 345 4.28 19.33 -15.33
CA GLY A 345 4.07 20.77 -15.37
C GLY A 345 5.41 21.48 -15.62
N MET A 346 5.40 22.59 -16.38
CA MET A 346 6.62 23.20 -16.92
C MET A 346 7.45 22.20 -17.75
N SER A 347 6.73 21.46 -18.61
CA SER A 347 7.27 20.35 -19.41
C SER A 347 8.38 20.73 -20.39
N GLY A 348 8.62 22.02 -20.65
CA GLY A 348 9.75 22.50 -21.44
C GLY A 348 11.11 22.35 -20.78
N TYR A 349 11.14 22.02 -19.49
CA TYR A 349 12.38 21.81 -18.72
C TYR A 349 12.59 20.35 -18.31
N VAL A 350 11.71 19.46 -18.72
CA VAL A 350 11.80 18.03 -18.44
C VAL A 350 12.45 17.32 -19.62
N TYR A 351 13.44 16.49 -19.32
CA TYR A 351 14.22 15.69 -20.26
C TYR A 351 14.23 14.23 -19.81
N PHE A 352 14.54 13.35 -20.75
CA PHE A 352 14.70 11.93 -20.48
C PHE A 352 16.10 11.46 -20.86
N SER A 353 16.62 10.52 -20.08
CA SER A 353 17.82 9.76 -20.41
C SER A 353 17.40 8.32 -20.71
N VAL A 354 17.77 7.81 -21.88
CA VAL A 354 17.57 6.41 -22.28
C VAL A 354 18.94 5.83 -22.56
N ASP A 355 19.37 4.87 -21.73
CA ASP A 355 20.70 4.23 -21.79
C ASP A 355 21.91 5.19 -21.84
N GLY A 356 21.72 6.42 -21.37
CA GLY A 356 22.72 7.48 -21.31
C GLY A 356 22.65 8.50 -22.46
N GLU A 357 21.74 8.33 -23.41
CA GLU A 357 21.41 9.34 -24.42
C GLU A 357 20.26 10.23 -23.97
N LEU A 358 20.35 11.52 -24.28
CA LEU A 358 19.45 12.54 -23.75
C LEU A 358 18.42 12.96 -24.80
N PHE A 359 17.14 12.95 -24.41
CA PHE A 359 15.99 13.27 -25.25
C PHE A 359 15.12 14.35 -24.60
N GLY A 360 14.58 15.26 -25.41
CA GLY A 360 13.70 16.31 -24.94
C GLY A 360 14.04 17.68 -25.53
N PRO A 361 13.30 18.73 -25.13
CA PRO A 361 12.38 18.78 -23.99
C PRO A 361 11.04 18.08 -24.22
N VAL A 362 10.40 17.63 -23.14
CA VAL A 362 9.09 16.95 -23.20
C VAL A 362 7.99 17.84 -23.75
N GLY A 363 8.04 19.16 -23.54
CA GLY A 363 7.07 20.10 -24.09
C GLY A 363 7.69 21.45 -24.42
N SER A 364 6.86 22.46 -24.59
CA SER A 364 7.31 23.83 -24.85
C SER A 364 7.11 24.73 -23.62
N GLY A 365 8.20 25.35 -23.15
CA GLY A 365 8.21 26.33 -22.05
C GLY A 365 7.44 25.88 -20.79
N THR A 366 6.49 26.70 -20.35
CA THR A 366 5.72 26.52 -19.11
C THR A 366 4.47 25.64 -19.27
N SER A 367 4.28 24.99 -20.42
CA SER A 367 3.09 24.16 -20.67
C SER A 367 3.08 22.87 -19.84
N VAL A 368 1.88 22.31 -19.63
CA VAL A 368 1.70 21.01 -18.97
C VAL A 368 1.52 19.94 -20.04
N ARG A 369 2.32 18.87 -20.00
CA ARG A 369 2.14 17.68 -20.84
C ARG A 369 1.68 16.50 -20.00
N LYS A 370 0.66 15.78 -20.47
CA LYS A 370 0.04 14.66 -19.78
C LYS A 370 0.11 13.41 -20.65
N ASN A 371 0.07 12.24 -20.01
CA ASN A 371 0.00 10.94 -20.67
C ASN A 371 1.18 10.66 -21.61
N VAL A 372 2.38 11.13 -21.24
CA VAL A 372 3.60 10.79 -22.00
C VAL A 372 4.07 9.41 -21.55
N GLU A 373 4.03 8.43 -22.44
CA GLU A 373 4.45 7.07 -22.12
C GLU A 373 5.97 7.00 -21.98
N LEU A 374 6.43 6.46 -20.84
CA LEU A 374 7.85 6.32 -20.47
C LEU A 374 8.41 4.97 -20.92
N SER A 375 8.28 4.66 -22.20
CA SER A 375 8.98 3.56 -22.85
C SER A 375 10.14 4.10 -23.68
N ALA A 376 11.29 3.40 -23.65
CA ALA A 376 12.48 3.81 -24.39
C ALA A 376 12.20 4.00 -25.89
N ALA A 377 11.43 3.09 -26.49
CA ALA A 377 11.03 3.16 -27.90
C ALA A 377 10.15 4.39 -28.21
N ASN A 378 9.20 4.73 -27.32
CA ASN A 378 8.38 5.92 -27.52
C ASN A 378 9.20 7.20 -27.36
N ILE A 379 10.10 7.26 -26.38
CA ILE A 379 10.95 8.43 -26.15
C ILE A 379 11.88 8.67 -27.35
N SER A 380 12.58 7.63 -27.82
CA SER A 380 13.52 7.74 -28.94
C SER A 380 12.84 8.10 -30.27
N THR A 381 11.55 7.74 -30.43
CA THR A 381 10.78 8.02 -31.65
C THR A 381 10.07 9.38 -31.59
N SER A 382 9.60 9.80 -30.41
CA SER A 382 8.76 10.98 -30.25
C SER A 382 9.51 12.26 -29.88
N LEU A 383 10.75 12.15 -29.38
CA LEU A 383 11.55 13.27 -28.92
C LEU A 383 12.88 13.32 -29.66
N GLU A 384 13.33 14.53 -29.95
CA GLU A 384 14.63 14.80 -30.55
C GLU A 384 15.71 15.00 -29.48
N THR A 385 16.98 14.93 -29.88
CA THR A 385 18.09 15.29 -29.00
C THR A 385 18.10 16.80 -28.76
N PRO A 386 18.41 17.28 -27.55
CA PRO A 386 18.33 18.69 -27.23
C PRO A 386 19.36 19.55 -27.97
N ASP A 387 19.00 20.82 -28.20
CA ASP A 387 19.88 21.85 -28.75
C ASP A 387 21.17 22.03 -27.93
N ILE A 388 22.23 22.50 -28.58
CA ILE A 388 23.56 22.70 -27.98
C ILE A 388 23.52 23.59 -26.73
N SER A 389 22.70 24.64 -26.72
CA SER A 389 22.52 25.53 -25.56
C SER A 389 21.97 24.77 -24.34
N ASN A 390 20.99 23.89 -24.55
CA ASN A 390 20.40 23.07 -23.50
C ASN A 390 21.36 21.96 -23.06
N LYS A 391 22.10 21.36 -23.99
CA LYS A 391 23.17 20.39 -23.68
C LYS A 391 24.24 20.99 -22.77
N LYS A 392 24.64 22.25 -22.98
CA LYS A 392 25.61 22.93 -22.12
C LYS A 392 25.07 23.13 -20.70
N LEU A 393 23.83 23.60 -20.57
CA LEU A 393 23.19 23.79 -19.26
C LEU A 393 23.03 22.45 -18.52
N ILE A 394 22.68 21.39 -19.23
CA ILE A 394 22.58 20.04 -18.66
C ILE A 394 23.96 19.51 -18.27
N ALA A 395 25.00 19.77 -19.05
CA ALA A 395 26.37 19.41 -18.67
C ALA A 395 26.89 20.16 -17.44
N GLU A 396 26.52 21.43 -17.28
CA GLU A 396 26.80 22.22 -16.08
C GLU A 396 26.09 21.60 -14.87
N LEU A 397 24.79 21.27 -15.00
CA LEU A 397 24.05 20.57 -13.94
C LEU A 397 24.65 19.19 -13.62
N ILE A 398 25.12 18.44 -14.62
CA ILE A 398 25.81 17.16 -14.39
C ILE A 398 27.11 17.33 -13.59
N SER A 399 27.80 18.47 -13.75
CA SER A 399 29.01 18.77 -12.99
C SER A 399 28.73 19.14 -11.54
N GLU A 400 27.57 19.76 -11.27
CA GLU A 400 27.16 20.19 -9.92
C GLU A 400 26.38 19.09 -9.16
N GLY A 401 25.69 18.21 -9.88
CA GLY A 401 24.81 17.17 -9.33
C GLY A 401 25.32 15.74 -9.51
N SER A 402 24.50 14.77 -9.10
CA SER A 402 24.78 13.35 -9.32
C SER A 402 23.74 12.77 -10.27
N PHE A 403 24.17 12.47 -11.50
CA PHE A 403 23.33 11.87 -12.54
C PHE A 403 23.84 10.49 -12.96
N PRO A 404 23.43 9.41 -12.27
CA PRO A 404 23.89 8.06 -12.57
C PRO A 404 23.55 7.58 -13.99
N SER A 405 22.43 8.01 -14.58
CA SER A 405 22.07 7.55 -15.94
C SER A 405 22.89 8.20 -17.04
N LEU A 406 23.42 9.41 -16.82
CA LEU A 406 24.14 10.18 -17.84
C LEU A 406 25.66 9.96 -17.83
N ARG A 407 26.16 8.87 -17.24
CA ARG A 407 27.62 8.56 -17.23
C ARG A 407 28.24 8.43 -18.63
N LYS A 408 27.45 8.11 -19.64
CA LYS A 408 27.89 7.98 -21.04
C LYS A 408 27.68 9.26 -21.86
N PHE A 409 27.11 10.31 -21.26
CA PHE A 409 26.84 11.57 -21.95
C PHE A 409 28.16 12.23 -22.39
N LYS A 410 28.23 12.60 -23.67
CA LYS A 410 29.34 13.35 -24.24
C LYS A 410 28.83 14.69 -24.74
N LEU A 411 29.57 15.75 -24.39
CA LEU A 411 29.43 17.05 -25.03
C LEU A 411 30.28 16.98 -26.30
N ASP A 412 29.63 16.85 -27.47
CA ASP A 412 30.31 16.91 -28.77
C ASP A 412 30.80 18.32 -29.12
#